data_AF-A0A8K0HFH7-F1
#
_entry.id   AF-A0A8K0HFH7-F1
#
_cell.length_a   1.000
_cell.length_b   1.000
_cell.length_c   1.000
_cell.angle_alpha   90.00
_cell.angle_beta   90.00
_cell.angle_gamma   90.00
#
_symmetry.space_group_name_H-M   'P 1'
#
loop_
_entity.id
_entity.type
_entity.pdbx_description
1 polymer ?
#
loop_
_entity_poly.entity_id
_entity_poly.type
_entity_poly.pdbx_seq_one_letter_code
_entity_poly.pdbx_strand_id
1 'polypeptide(L)'
;MDVIIGMDTWQEATLVAKVGNQSKVPVISFAAPSITPPLMINRWPFLIAMDSSDSAQINCMADLVCAYNWRKVVVIYEENEYDGDFGSLTLLNEALQSAGSEIEYRLVLPPYSSPSNPKDVVLDELSKIRINVQSRAFIVLRSSFPMVAHLFREANELGLIGKESVWIVTESITSLLDFANSSVISSMEGILGIKTYYNESSNAYKYFYTQFNQIFQTENPQKQTFKPNIHALRAYDSIRTITQGTNMTTKMLLEDILSSNFDGLSGKVRFQEGKLLPAPVFRIENVIGNDKEVAQQQRRYKELDFWMPQYGFLNRLIRKNDQKMKDRSDFVCKTLKGLSGSVVWPGN
;
A
#
# COMPACT_ATOMS: atom_id res chain seq x y z
N MET A 1 16.78 -14.22 -22.41
CA MET A 1 15.99 -13.73 -21.26
C MET A 1 14.75 -13.15 -21.87
N ASP A 2 13.62 -13.80 -21.65
CA ASP A 2 12.43 -13.56 -22.49
C ASP A 2 11.49 -12.54 -21.84
N VAL A 3 11.60 -12.37 -20.51
CA VAL A 3 10.89 -11.38 -19.71
C VAL A 3 11.69 -11.05 -18.45
N ILE A 4 11.58 -9.82 -17.95
CA ILE A 4 12.07 -9.41 -16.64
C ILE A 4 10.86 -9.17 -15.73
N ILE A 5 10.83 -9.77 -14.55
CA ILE A 5 9.74 -9.61 -13.59
C ILE A 5 10.37 -9.28 -12.23
N GLY A 6 9.89 -8.22 -11.59
CA GLY A 6 10.38 -7.79 -10.29
C GLY A 6 10.21 -6.29 -10.10
N MET A 7 10.87 -5.70 -9.13
CA MET A 7 10.78 -4.27 -8.78
C MET A 7 9.49 -3.90 -8.05
N ASP A 8 9.66 -3.61 -6.76
CA ASP A 8 8.60 -3.14 -5.85
C ASP A 8 8.52 -1.62 -5.80
N THR A 9 9.58 -0.92 -6.27
CA THR A 9 9.60 0.55 -6.37
C THR A 9 9.56 1.02 -7.81
N TRP A 10 8.89 2.16 -8.04
CA TRP A 10 8.79 2.74 -9.39
C TRP A 10 10.17 3.13 -9.92
N GLN A 11 11.06 3.55 -9.04
CA GLN A 11 12.44 3.93 -9.34
C GLN A 11 13.21 2.77 -9.96
N GLU A 12 13.25 1.61 -9.28
CA GLU A 12 13.83 0.38 -9.82
C GLU A 12 13.19 -0.01 -11.14
N ALA A 13 11.85 0.07 -11.21
CA ALA A 13 11.09 -0.24 -12.41
C ALA A 13 11.53 0.63 -13.60
N THR A 14 11.73 1.94 -13.42
CA THR A 14 12.19 2.83 -14.49
C THR A 14 13.62 2.55 -14.94
N LEU A 15 14.52 2.16 -14.03
CA LEU A 15 15.90 1.80 -14.37
C LEU A 15 15.92 0.52 -15.21
N VAL A 16 15.20 -0.51 -14.77
CA VAL A 16 15.08 -1.78 -15.49
C VAL A 16 14.33 -1.59 -16.82
N ALA A 17 13.29 -0.75 -16.86
CA ALA A 17 12.55 -0.44 -18.08
C ALA A 17 13.42 0.22 -19.15
N LYS A 18 14.42 1.03 -18.79
CA LYS A 18 15.40 1.57 -19.76
C LYS A 18 16.14 0.44 -20.48
N VAL A 19 16.62 -0.56 -19.72
CA VAL A 19 17.33 -1.72 -20.27
C VAL A 19 16.37 -2.61 -21.06
N GLY A 20 15.18 -2.90 -20.52
CA GLY A 20 14.15 -3.70 -21.21
C GLY A 20 13.72 -3.09 -22.54
N ASN A 21 13.54 -1.78 -22.61
CA ASN A 21 13.23 -1.06 -23.85
C ASN A 21 14.33 -1.16 -24.92
N GLN A 22 15.60 -1.06 -24.50
CA GLN A 22 16.76 -1.16 -25.40
C GLN A 22 16.87 -2.57 -25.97
N SER A 23 16.70 -3.57 -25.10
CA SER A 23 16.79 -4.99 -25.45
C SER A 23 15.51 -5.57 -26.03
N LYS A 24 14.41 -4.80 -26.08
CA LYS A 24 13.07 -5.25 -26.49
C LYS A 24 12.57 -6.45 -25.67
N VAL A 25 12.88 -6.44 -24.38
CA VAL A 25 12.46 -7.45 -23.40
C VAL A 25 11.32 -6.86 -22.56
N PRO A 26 10.15 -7.51 -22.48
CA PRO A 26 9.07 -7.09 -21.60
C PRO A 26 9.52 -7.04 -20.13
N VAL A 27 9.08 -6.02 -19.41
CA VAL A 27 9.38 -5.77 -18.00
C VAL A 27 8.05 -5.68 -17.25
N ILE A 28 7.77 -6.63 -16.36
CA ILE A 28 6.60 -6.59 -15.47
C ILE A 28 7.05 -6.10 -14.09
N SER A 29 6.54 -4.94 -13.66
CA SER A 29 6.84 -4.35 -12.35
C SER A 29 5.67 -4.46 -11.39
N PHE A 30 5.94 -4.66 -10.10
CA PHE A 30 4.93 -4.64 -9.04
C PHE A 30 4.68 -3.24 -8.47
N ALA A 31 5.49 -2.26 -8.88
CA ALA A 31 5.36 -0.88 -8.46
C ALA A 31 4.19 -0.18 -9.14
N ALA A 32 3.50 0.66 -8.36
CA ALA A 32 2.53 1.58 -8.90
C ALA A 32 3.21 2.62 -9.81
N PRO A 33 2.65 2.89 -11.01
CA PRO A 33 3.23 3.89 -11.89
C PRO A 33 2.97 5.31 -11.36
N SER A 34 4.05 6.08 -11.14
CA SER A 34 3.97 7.52 -10.80
C SER A 34 3.61 8.40 -12.01
N ILE A 35 3.72 7.87 -13.24
CA ILE A 35 3.37 8.58 -14.48
C ILE A 35 2.14 7.94 -15.09
N THR A 36 1.13 8.74 -15.41
CA THR A 36 -0.10 8.25 -16.04
C THR A 36 0.10 7.96 -17.53
N PRO A 37 -0.59 6.96 -18.08
CA PRO A 37 -0.75 6.81 -19.52
C PRO A 37 -1.35 8.05 -20.21
N PRO A 38 -1.04 8.29 -21.50
CA PRO A 38 -0.22 7.44 -22.39
C PRO A 38 1.30 7.67 -22.24
N LEU A 39 1.73 8.60 -21.38
CA LEU A 39 3.14 8.99 -21.25
C LEU A 39 4.05 7.82 -20.86
N MET A 40 3.57 6.94 -19.97
CA MET A 40 4.29 5.74 -19.56
C MET A 40 4.63 4.85 -20.75
N ILE A 41 3.65 4.51 -21.60
CA ILE A 41 3.86 3.64 -22.77
C ILE A 41 4.76 4.32 -23.80
N ASN A 42 4.57 5.62 -24.01
CA ASN A 42 5.39 6.36 -24.97
C ASN A 42 6.87 6.37 -24.57
N ARG A 43 7.15 6.42 -23.26
CA ARG A 43 8.52 6.40 -22.73
C ARG A 43 9.07 4.98 -22.59
N TRP A 44 8.24 4.04 -22.14
CA TRP A 44 8.56 2.64 -21.89
C TRP A 44 7.55 1.67 -22.48
N PRO A 45 7.58 1.43 -23.81
CA PRO A 45 6.62 0.54 -24.47
C PRO A 45 6.67 -0.91 -24.00
N PHE A 46 7.79 -1.34 -23.41
CA PHE A 46 7.98 -2.70 -22.92
C PHE A 46 7.73 -2.83 -21.40
N LEU A 47 7.33 -1.76 -20.73
CA LEU A 47 7.02 -1.77 -19.30
C LEU A 47 5.52 -2.05 -19.07
N ILE A 48 5.23 -3.06 -18.27
CA ILE A 48 3.91 -3.38 -17.75
C ILE A 48 3.93 -3.20 -16.24
N ALA A 49 3.01 -2.41 -15.70
CA ALA A 49 2.78 -2.30 -14.27
C ALA A 49 1.69 -3.29 -13.85
N MET A 50 2.05 -4.22 -12.99
CA MET A 50 1.14 -5.12 -12.26
C MET A 50 0.49 -4.40 -11.06
N ASP A 51 0.21 -3.12 -11.24
CA ASP A 51 -0.52 -2.26 -10.34
C ASP A 51 -1.22 -1.17 -11.17
N SER A 52 -2.23 -0.54 -10.60
CA SER A 52 -3.13 0.39 -11.27
C SER A 52 -2.68 1.85 -11.18
N SER A 53 -2.25 2.32 -10.00
CA SER A 53 -1.58 3.61 -9.70
C SER A 53 -1.71 3.93 -8.20
N ASP A 54 -0.85 4.79 -7.67
CA ASP A 54 -0.94 5.31 -6.29
C ASP A 54 -2.19 6.18 -6.05
N SER A 55 -2.81 6.69 -7.12
CA SER A 55 -3.94 7.63 -7.02
C SER A 55 -5.12 7.05 -6.22
N ALA A 56 -5.39 5.76 -6.35
CA ALA A 56 -6.46 5.10 -5.61
C ALA A 56 -6.17 5.11 -4.10
N GLN A 57 -4.94 4.75 -3.71
CA GLN A 57 -4.55 4.70 -2.30
C GLN A 57 -4.51 6.09 -1.69
N ILE A 58 -3.97 7.08 -2.41
CA ILE A 58 -3.96 8.49 -1.98
C ILE A 58 -5.38 9.02 -1.77
N ASN A 59 -6.30 8.72 -2.69
CA ASN A 59 -7.71 9.10 -2.53
C ASN A 59 -8.36 8.40 -1.33
N CYS A 60 -8.03 7.12 -1.08
CA CYS A 60 -8.49 6.39 0.10
C CYS A 60 -8.01 7.06 1.41
N MET A 61 -6.75 7.48 1.46
CA MET A 61 -6.18 8.21 2.61
C MET A 61 -6.83 9.58 2.81
N ALA A 62 -7.05 10.34 1.74
CA ALA A 62 -7.76 11.61 1.81
C ALA A 62 -9.21 11.43 2.28
N ASP A 63 -9.89 10.38 1.83
CA ASP A 63 -11.23 10.03 2.28
C ASP A 63 -11.24 9.61 3.76
N LEU A 64 -10.20 8.92 4.27
CA LEU A 64 -10.03 8.67 5.72
C LEU A 64 -9.92 9.98 6.51
N VAL A 65 -9.04 10.87 6.09
CA VAL A 65 -8.83 12.19 6.72
C VAL A 65 -10.14 12.98 6.75
N CYS A 66 -10.86 12.93 5.64
CA CYS A 66 -12.15 13.57 5.47
C CYS A 66 -13.23 12.96 6.38
N ALA A 67 -13.33 11.63 6.46
CA ALA A 67 -14.34 10.92 7.26
C ALA A 67 -14.27 11.25 8.76
N TYR A 68 -13.07 11.57 9.25
CA TYR A 68 -12.84 11.99 10.63
C TYR A 68 -12.65 13.50 10.79
N ASN A 69 -12.80 14.28 9.70
CA ASN A 69 -12.73 15.73 9.68
C ASN A 69 -11.39 16.29 10.23
N TRP A 70 -10.26 15.60 9.99
CA TRP A 70 -8.94 16.08 10.39
C TRP A 70 -8.46 17.18 9.44
N ARG A 71 -8.47 18.44 9.91
CA ARG A 71 -8.19 19.61 9.06
C ARG A 71 -6.73 19.82 8.70
N LYS A 72 -5.83 19.34 9.56
CA LYS A 72 -4.39 19.48 9.42
C LYS A 72 -3.75 18.13 9.59
N VAL A 73 -2.81 17.78 8.73
CA VAL A 73 -2.08 16.51 8.81
C VAL A 73 -0.57 16.73 8.76
N VAL A 74 0.16 15.84 9.41
CA VAL A 74 1.60 15.72 9.30
C VAL A 74 1.92 14.59 8.33
N VAL A 75 2.71 14.87 7.30
CA VAL A 75 3.13 13.87 6.33
C VAL A 75 4.58 13.49 6.58
N ILE A 76 4.85 12.21 6.72
CA ILE A 76 6.15 11.63 7.02
C ILE A 76 6.57 10.76 5.83
N TYR A 77 7.79 10.95 5.34
CA TYR A 77 8.38 10.08 4.33
C TYR A 77 9.90 10.01 4.47
N GLU A 78 10.46 8.89 4.06
CA GLU A 78 11.91 8.68 3.96
C GLU A 78 12.42 9.19 2.61
N GLU A 79 13.48 9.96 2.65
CA GLU A 79 14.24 10.41 1.50
C GLU A 79 14.84 9.21 0.76
N ASN A 80 14.93 9.33 -0.55
CA ASN A 80 15.60 8.34 -1.37
C ASN A 80 16.73 9.07 -2.13
N GLU A 81 17.94 8.50 -2.17
CA GLU A 81 19.13 9.15 -2.76
C GLU A 81 18.99 9.49 -4.26
N TYR A 82 17.93 8.98 -4.90
CA TYR A 82 17.63 9.17 -6.31
C TYR A 82 16.41 10.09 -6.55
N ASP A 83 15.94 10.83 -5.53
CA ASP A 83 14.60 11.43 -5.57
C ASP A 83 14.45 12.65 -6.50
N GLY A 84 13.45 12.51 -7.36
CA GLY A 84 12.69 13.59 -8.00
C GLY A 84 11.19 13.30 -7.93
N ASP A 85 10.74 12.42 -7.02
CA ASP A 85 9.36 11.94 -6.90
C ASP A 85 8.48 12.93 -6.11
N PHE A 86 8.30 14.11 -6.70
CA PHE A 86 7.29 15.08 -6.29
C PHE A 86 5.86 14.62 -6.60
N GLY A 87 5.66 13.47 -7.26
CA GLY A 87 4.36 13.02 -7.76
C GLY A 87 3.39 12.67 -6.65
N SER A 88 3.71 11.67 -5.82
CA SER A 88 2.80 11.16 -4.79
C SER A 88 2.52 12.18 -3.68
N LEU A 89 3.50 13.02 -3.32
CA LEU A 89 3.29 14.12 -2.37
C LEU A 89 2.38 15.21 -2.95
N THR A 90 2.56 15.58 -4.23
CA THR A 90 1.68 16.55 -4.91
C THR A 90 0.26 16.01 -5.00
N LEU A 91 0.08 14.76 -5.44
CA LEU A 91 -1.22 14.09 -5.50
C LEU A 91 -1.90 14.03 -4.13
N LEU A 92 -1.14 13.71 -3.07
CA LEU A 92 -1.67 13.71 -1.71
C LEU A 92 -2.10 15.12 -1.28
N ASN A 93 -1.30 16.14 -1.57
CA ASN A 93 -1.64 17.51 -1.24
C ASN A 93 -2.93 17.97 -1.95
N GLU A 94 -3.08 17.67 -3.25
CA GLU A 94 -4.29 17.97 -4.02
C GLU A 94 -5.53 17.22 -3.47
N ALA A 95 -5.37 15.94 -3.13
CA ALA A 95 -6.45 15.13 -2.58
C ALA A 95 -6.88 15.62 -1.19
N LEU A 96 -5.93 15.99 -0.32
CA LEU A 96 -6.21 16.56 1.00
C LEU A 96 -6.91 17.91 0.89
N GLN A 97 -6.45 18.79 -0.01
CA GLN A 97 -7.10 20.09 -0.26
C GLN A 97 -8.54 19.92 -0.74
N SER A 98 -8.77 18.95 -1.64
CA SER A 98 -10.11 18.58 -2.12
C SER A 98 -11.00 18.06 -0.98
N ALA A 99 -10.41 17.36 -0.01
CA ALA A 99 -11.05 16.93 1.24
C ALA A 99 -11.22 18.05 2.28
N GLY A 100 -10.77 19.28 2.00
CA GLY A 100 -10.84 20.42 2.93
C GLY A 100 -9.85 20.32 4.10
N SER A 101 -8.70 19.69 3.85
CA SER A 101 -7.60 19.49 4.78
C SER A 101 -6.27 19.96 4.18
N GLU A 102 -5.28 20.24 5.01
CA GLU A 102 -3.96 20.72 4.54
C GLU A 102 -2.82 20.01 5.26
N ILE A 103 -1.64 20.02 4.63
CA ILE A 103 -0.41 19.52 5.23
C ILE A 103 0.18 20.64 6.11
N GLU A 104 0.13 20.47 7.43
CA GLU A 104 0.69 21.43 8.40
C GLU A 104 2.21 21.29 8.51
N TYR A 105 2.70 20.05 8.49
CA TYR A 105 4.12 19.75 8.61
C TYR A 105 4.53 18.58 7.72
N ARG A 106 5.74 18.67 7.16
CA ARG A 106 6.37 17.62 6.36
C ARG A 106 7.63 17.18 7.07
N LEU A 107 7.66 15.92 7.50
CA LEU A 107 8.85 15.31 8.06
C LEU A 107 9.53 14.46 6.99
N VAL A 108 10.75 14.84 6.63
CA VAL A 108 11.61 14.08 5.73
C VAL A 108 12.65 13.37 6.57
N LEU A 109 12.58 12.04 6.59
CA LEU A 109 13.54 11.19 7.29
C LEU A 109 14.70 10.85 6.35
N PRO A 110 15.96 10.83 6.82
CA PRO A 110 17.06 10.35 5.99
C PRO A 110 16.92 8.84 5.72
N PRO A 111 17.59 8.29 4.68
CA PRO A 111 17.63 6.86 4.48
C PRO A 111 18.13 6.12 5.73
N TYR A 112 17.51 5.00 6.11
CA TYR A 112 17.91 4.25 7.31
C TYR A 112 19.38 3.79 7.28
N SER A 113 19.93 3.57 6.08
CA SER A 113 21.33 3.19 5.84
C SER A 113 22.31 4.36 5.88
N SER A 114 21.84 5.59 6.10
CA SER A 114 22.69 6.78 6.15
C SER A 114 23.73 6.69 7.30
N PRO A 115 24.97 7.19 7.11
CA PRO A 115 26.01 7.18 8.14
C PRO A 115 25.70 8.09 9.35
N SER A 116 24.81 9.07 9.21
CA SER A 116 24.26 9.83 10.34
C SER A 116 23.38 8.92 11.20
N ASN A 117 23.61 8.85 12.52
CA ASN A 117 22.85 7.97 13.43
C ASN A 117 21.33 8.22 13.25
N PRO A 118 20.58 7.33 12.57
CA PRO A 118 19.19 7.60 12.23
C PRO A 118 18.32 7.69 13.49
N LYS A 119 18.80 7.15 14.62
CA LYS A 119 18.14 7.22 15.92
C LYS A 119 18.00 8.61 16.48
N ASP A 120 19.11 9.32 16.55
CA ASP A 120 19.12 10.66 17.14
C ASP A 120 18.34 11.64 16.25
N VAL A 121 18.40 11.44 14.92
CA VAL A 121 17.68 12.27 13.94
C VAL A 121 16.18 12.09 14.07
N VAL A 122 15.68 10.85 14.09
CA VAL A 122 14.23 10.58 14.24
C VAL A 122 13.71 11.15 15.57
N LEU A 123 14.44 10.94 16.66
CA LEU A 123 14.04 11.44 17.98
C LEU A 123 13.98 12.97 18.04
N ASP A 124 14.99 13.67 17.49
CA ASP A 124 15.02 15.14 17.43
C ASP A 124 13.86 15.70 16.58
N GLU A 125 13.62 15.13 15.41
CA GLU A 125 12.52 15.55 14.53
C GLU A 125 11.14 15.30 15.15
N LEU A 126 10.92 14.13 15.77
CA LEU A 126 9.68 13.86 16.49
C LEU A 126 9.50 14.78 17.71
N SER A 127 10.58 15.18 18.37
CA SER A 127 10.54 16.14 19.47
C SER A 127 10.11 17.53 18.97
N LYS A 128 10.61 17.98 17.80
CA LYS A 128 10.15 19.22 17.16
C LYS A 128 8.67 19.18 16.84
N ILE A 129 8.18 18.06 16.28
CA ILE A 129 6.77 17.87 15.97
C ILE A 129 5.92 17.92 17.25
N ARG A 130 6.34 17.21 18.30
CA ARG A 130 5.64 17.17 19.58
C ARG A 130 5.44 18.57 20.17
N ILE A 131 6.46 19.42 20.07
CA ILE A 131 6.47 20.76 20.67
C ILE A 131 5.81 21.82 19.77
N ASN A 132 6.10 21.78 18.47
CA ASN A 132 5.80 22.89 17.55
C ASN A 132 4.59 22.66 16.64
N VAL A 133 4.11 21.42 16.50
CA VAL A 133 3.03 21.07 15.57
C VAL A 133 1.76 20.74 16.36
N GLN A 134 0.64 21.33 15.95
CA GLN A 134 -0.65 21.14 16.63
C GLN A 134 -1.38 19.89 16.16
N SER A 135 -1.29 19.56 14.86
CA SER A 135 -1.90 18.33 14.35
C SER A 135 -1.38 17.09 15.06
N ARG A 136 -2.30 16.15 15.25
CA ARG A 136 -2.06 14.79 15.74
C ARG A 136 -2.52 13.73 14.74
N ALA A 137 -2.78 14.14 13.50
CA ALA A 137 -3.08 13.23 12.39
C ALA A 137 -1.84 13.06 11.52
N PHE A 138 -1.29 11.85 11.52
CA PHE A 138 -0.04 11.51 10.86
C PHE A 138 -0.31 10.58 9.68
N ILE A 139 0.36 10.86 8.57
CA ILE A 139 0.38 10.02 7.38
C ILE A 139 1.83 9.62 7.12
N VAL A 140 2.14 8.32 7.19
CA VAL A 140 3.43 7.79 6.74
C VAL A 140 3.26 7.38 5.28
N LEU A 141 3.70 8.25 4.37
CA LEU A 141 3.45 8.10 2.93
C LEU A 141 4.39 7.07 2.29
N ARG A 142 5.67 7.07 2.67
CA ARG A 142 6.66 6.13 2.14
C ARG A 142 7.82 6.02 3.11
N SER A 143 8.16 4.80 3.52
CA SER A 143 9.36 4.54 4.30
C SER A 143 9.72 3.06 4.23
N SER A 144 11.01 2.76 4.34
CA SER A 144 11.54 1.42 4.51
C SER A 144 11.07 0.81 5.82
N PHE A 145 10.91 -0.51 5.86
CA PHE A 145 10.46 -1.19 7.06
C PHE A 145 11.34 -0.97 8.31
N PRO A 146 12.69 -0.98 8.22
CA PRO A 146 13.55 -0.66 9.36
C PRO A 146 13.29 0.74 9.92
N MET A 147 13.08 1.73 9.05
CA MET A 147 12.77 3.10 9.46
C MET A 147 11.38 3.20 10.08
N VAL A 148 10.36 2.57 9.50
CA VAL A 148 9.01 2.50 10.08
C VAL A 148 9.05 1.91 11.50
N ALA A 149 9.69 0.76 11.67
CA ALA A 149 9.78 0.10 12.97
C ALA A 149 10.45 1.01 14.02
N HIS A 150 11.46 1.76 13.58
CA HIS A 150 12.16 2.69 14.44
C HIS A 150 11.34 3.95 14.75
N LEU A 151 10.73 4.58 13.74
CA LEU A 151 9.82 5.72 13.86
C LEU A 151 8.74 5.47 14.90
N PHE A 152 8.04 4.33 14.80
CA PHE A 152 6.94 4.01 15.70
C PHE A 152 7.41 3.70 17.12
N ARG A 153 8.59 3.10 17.29
CA ARG A 153 9.19 2.93 18.62
C ARG A 153 9.42 4.28 19.29
N GLU A 154 10.12 5.20 18.64
CA GLU A 154 10.44 6.52 19.21
C GLU A 154 9.17 7.37 19.39
N ALA A 155 8.23 7.33 18.44
CA ALA A 155 6.96 8.02 18.56
C ALA A 155 6.15 7.51 19.75
N ASN A 156 6.16 6.21 20.01
CA ASN A 156 5.51 5.63 21.19
C ASN A 156 6.19 6.07 22.49
N GLU A 157 7.53 6.05 22.55
CA GLU A 157 8.29 6.52 23.71
C GLU A 157 8.06 8.01 24.02
N LEU A 158 7.89 8.84 22.98
CA LEU A 158 7.56 10.26 23.10
C LEU A 158 6.07 10.54 23.40
N GLY A 159 5.23 9.51 23.43
CA GLY A 159 3.78 9.63 23.63
C GLY A 159 3.02 10.22 22.44
N LEU A 160 3.62 10.18 21.24
CA LEU A 160 2.96 10.56 19.97
C LEU A 160 2.05 9.46 19.43
N ILE A 161 2.17 8.23 19.94
CA ILE A 161 1.22 7.11 19.76
C ILE A 161 0.32 7.08 21.01
N GLY A 162 -0.58 8.06 21.11
CA GLY A 162 -1.46 8.25 22.28
C GLY A 162 -2.88 8.63 21.91
N LYS A 163 -3.76 8.78 22.93
CA LYS A 163 -5.23 8.93 22.80
C LYS A 163 -5.72 10.04 21.86
N GLU A 164 -4.89 11.03 21.60
CA GLU A 164 -5.23 12.18 20.75
C GLU A 164 -4.66 12.07 19.34
N SER A 165 -3.94 10.99 19.04
CA SER A 165 -3.23 10.79 17.78
C SER A 165 -3.90 9.76 16.89
N VAL A 166 -3.74 9.96 15.60
CA VAL A 166 -4.06 8.97 14.57
C VAL A 166 -2.90 8.87 13.62
N TRP A 167 -2.65 7.65 13.17
CA TRP A 167 -1.57 7.33 12.25
C TRP A 167 -2.15 6.49 11.12
N ILE A 168 -1.92 6.93 9.89
CA ILE A 168 -2.31 6.22 8.67
C ILE A 168 -1.03 5.77 7.97
N VAL A 169 -0.97 4.49 7.60
CA VAL A 169 0.15 3.91 6.86
C VAL A 169 -0.33 3.30 5.54
N THR A 170 0.53 3.35 4.53
CA THR A 170 0.27 2.83 3.18
C THR A 170 0.22 1.30 3.14
N GLU A 171 -0.21 0.75 2.00
CA GLU A 171 -0.16 -0.69 1.76
C GLU A 171 1.24 -1.28 1.82
N SER A 172 2.25 -0.57 1.31
CA SER A 172 3.63 -1.06 1.36
C SER A 172 4.10 -1.27 2.80
N ILE A 173 3.70 -0.40 3.72
CA ILE A 173 3.99 -0.53 5.14
C ILE A 173 3.10 -1.61 5.77
N THR A 174 1.79 -1.53 5.58
CA THR A 174 0.81 -2.45 6.22
C THR A 174 1.08 -3.91 5.84
N SER A 175 1.50 -4.16 4.60
CA SER A 175 1.85 -5.49 4.09
C SER A 175 3.11 -6.09 4.72
N LEU A 176 3.97 -5.26 5.31
CA LEU A 176 5.20 -5.69 5.98
C LEU A 176 5.00 -5.94 7.48
N LEU A 177 3.91 -5.44 8.07
CA LEU A 177 3.60 -5.66 9.49
C LEU A 177 3.32 -7.13 9.82
N ASP A 178 2.89 -7.94 8.84
CA ASP A 178 2.74 -9.39 9.01
C ASP A 178 4.08 -10.09 9.33
N PHE A 179 5.22 -9.46 8.98
CA PHE A 179 6.57 -9.93 9.30
C PHE A 179 7.16 -9.31 10.57
N ALA A 180 6.50 -8.30 11.13
CA ALA A 180 6.99 -7.60 12.30
C ALA A 180 6.98 -8.52 13.53
N ASN A 181 7.94 -8.32 14.43
CA ASN A 181 7.91 -8.97 15.73
C ASN A 181 6.85 -8.31 16.64
N SER A 182 6.52 -8.98 17.74
CA SER A 182 5.51 -8.48 18.69
C SER A 182 5.85 -7.10 19.25
N SER A 183 7.13 -6.78 19.47
CA SER A 183 7.55 -5.47 19.99
C SER A 183 7.22 -4.33 19.01
N VAL A 184 7.48 -4.53 17.72
CA VAL A 184 7.16 -3.54 16.68
C VAL A 184 5.65 -3.38 16.53
N ILE A 185 4.89 -4.49 16.56
CA ILE A 185 3.42 -4.41 16.51
C ILE A 185 2.84 -3.67 17.72
N SER A 186 3.40 -3.89 18.92
CA SER A 186 2.96 -3.20 20.13
C SER A 186 3.24 -1.69 20.11
N SER A 187 4.33 -1.22 19.47
CA SER A 187 4.57 0.22 19.30
C SER A 187 3.69 0.86 18.22
N MET A 188 2.89 0.05 17.52
CA MET A 188 2.06 0.42 16.37
C MET A 188 0.56 0.26 16.65
N GLU A 189 0.19 0.12 17.92
CA GLU A 189 -1.19 -0.08 18.32
C GLU A 189 -2.06 1.15 17.98
N GLY A 190 -3.25 0.89 17.43
CA GLY A 190 -4.21 1.90 17.02
C GLY A 190 -3.96 2.56 15.67
N ILE A 191 -2.91 2.16 14.94
CA ILE A 191 -2.64 2.63 13.58
C ILE A 191 -3.71 2.12 12.61
N LEU A 192 -4.05 2.95 11.63
CA LEU A 192 -4.88 2.61 10.47
C LEU A 192 -3.99 2.23 9.28
N GLY A 193 -4.12 0.99 8.81
CA GLY A 193 -3.45 0.48 7.63
C GLY A 193 -4.40 0.30 6.45
N ILE A 194 -3.85 0.36 5.24
CA ILE A 194 -4.57 0.10 3.99
C ILE A 194 -4.03 -1.18 3.39
N LYS A 195 -4.88 -2.11 2.97
CA LYS A 195 -4.49 -3.30 2.19
C LYS A 195 -5.39 -3.50 0.99
N THR A 196 -4.85 -3.94 -0.14
CA THR A 196 -5.64 -4.40 -1.28
C THR A 196 -6.44 -5.62 -0.86
N TYR A 197 -7.74 -5.56 -1.13
CA TYR A 197 -8.63 -6.68 -0.93
C TYR A 197 -8.45 -7.72 -2.05
N TYR A 198 -8.35 -8.99 -1.64
CA TYR A 198 -8.42 -10.15 -2.52
C TYR A 198 -9.26 -11.25 -1.86
N ASN A 199 -9.84 -12.14 -2.68
CA ASN A 199 -10.79 -13.13 -2.18
C ASN A 199 -10.09 -14.37 -1.60
N GLU A 200 -9.79 -14.30 -0.30
CA GLU A 200 -9.18 -15.39 0.47
C GLU A 200 -10.07 -16.64 0.60
N SER A 201 -11.38 -16.48 0.39
CA SER A 201 -12.34 -17.59 0.45
C SER A 201 -12.35 -18.44 -0.82
N SER A 202 -11.77 -17.96 -1.92
CA SER A 202 -11.73 -18.66 -3.20
C SER A 202 -10.93 -19.97 -3.12
N ASN A 203 -11.36 -20.99 -3.88
CA ASN A 203 -10.65 -22.26 -3.92
C ASN A 203 -9.23 -22.10 -4.51
N ALA A 204 -9.06 -21.21 -5.49
CA ALA A 204 -7.77 -20.90 -6.09
C ALA A 204 -6.79 -20.32 -5.06
N TYR A 205 -7.26 -19.35 -4.25
CA TYR A 205 -6.43 -18.79 -3.17
C TYR A 205 -6.09 -19.84 -2.12
N LYS A 206 -7.06 -20.63 -1.64
CA LYS A 206 -6.82 -21.68 -0.63
C LYS A 206 -5.80 -22.72 -1.12
N TYR A 207 -5.89 -23.12 -2.39
CA TYR A 207 -4.92 -24.01 -3.01
C TYR A 207 -3.52 -23.38 -3.03
N PHE A 208 -3.40 -22.16 -3.57
CA PHE A 208 -2.13 -21.42 -3.60
C PHE A 208 -1.54 -21.25 -2.20
N TYR A 209 -2.34 -20.79 -1.23
CA TYR A 209 -1.93 -20.57 0.16
C TYR A 209 -1.36 -21.85 0.79
N THR A 210 -1.98 -22.99 0.51
CA THR A 210 -1.53 -24.29 1.02
C THR A 210 -0.18 -24.67 0.42
N GLN A 211 -0.03 -24.58 -0.91
CA GLN A 211 1.22 -24.88 -1.61
C GLN A 211 2.35 -23.93 -1.21
N PHE A 212 2.05 -22.63 -1.16
CA PHE A 212 2.99 -21.60 -0.73
C PHE A 212 3.54 -21.90 0.66
N ASN A 213 2.67 -22.20 1.63
CA ASN A 213 3.12 -22.46 2.99
C ASN A 213 3.92 -23.75 3.14
N GLN A 214 3.57 -24.81 2.39
CA GLN A 214 4.35 -26.04 2.39
C GLN A 214 5.80 -25.79 1.92
N ILE A 215 5.96 -25.05 0.82
CA ILE A 215 7.29 -24.70 0.29
C ILE A 215 8.01 -23.76 1.26
N PHE A 216 7.34 -22.69 1.70
CA PHE A 216 7.94 -21.69 2.58
C PHE A 216 8.45 -22.27 3.89
N GLN A 217 7.68 -23.17 4.53
CA GLN A 217 8.10 -23.85 5.76
C GLN A 217 9.29 -24.79 5.53
N THR A 218 9.34 -25.46 4.38
CA THR A 218 10.48 -26.32 4.01
C THR A 218 11.76 -25.51 3.87
N GLU A 219 11.69 -24.33 3.24
CA GLU A 219 12.84 -23.45 3.02
C GLU A 219 13.18 -22.58 4.24
N ASN A 220 12.20 -22.33 5.13
CA ASN A 220 12.34 -21.49 6.31
C ASN A 220 11.82 -22.19 7.58
N PRO A 221 12.45 -23.28 8.07
CA PRO A 221 11.90 -24.11 9.14
C PRO A 221 11.70 -23.38 10.49
N GLN A 222 12.40 -22.27 10.69
CA GLN A 222 12.38 -21.47 11.93
C GLN A 222 11.36 -20.32 11.91
N LYS A 223 10.65 -20.11 10.80
CA LYS A 223 9.67 -19.02 10.67
C LYS A 223 8.24 -19.54 10.84
N GLN A 224 7.39 -18.73 11.45
CA GLN A 224 5.96 -19.01 11.54
C GLN A 224 5.32 -19.05 10.14
N THR A 225 4.15 -19.68 10.05
CA THR A 225 3.32 -19.75 8.85
C THR A 225 3.15 -18.37 8.23
N PHE A 226 3.44 -18.27 6.93
CA PHE A 226 3.49 -17.01 6.24
C PHE A 226 2.19 -16.75 5.49
N LYS A 227 1.61 -15.57 5.71
CA LYS A 227 0.47 -15.11 4.92
C LYS A 227 0.99 -14.36 3.69
N PRO A 228 0.79 -14.88 2.47
CA PRO A 228 1.17 -14.17 1.26
C PRO A 228 0.38 -12.86 1.15
N ASN A 229 1.11 -11.75 0.99
CA ASN A 229 0.54 -10.43 0.75
C ASN A 229 0.25 -10.22 -0.75
N ILE A 230 -0.29 -9.06 -1.11
CA ILE A 230 -0.66 -8.73 -2.49
C ILE A 230 0.50 -8.88 -3.49
N HIS A 231 1.74 -8.60 -3.07
CA HIS A 231 2.92 -8.69 -3.94
C HIS A 231 3.20 -10.15 -4.34
N ALA A 232 3.08 -11.10 -3.40
CA ALA A 232 3.21 -12.53 -3.69
C ALA A 232 2.12 -13.02 -4.67
N LEU A 233 0.89 -12.52 -4.51
CA LEU A 233 -0.22 -12.87 -5.41
C LEU A 233 -0.02 -12.28 -6.81
N ARG A 234 0.44 -11.03 -6.90
CA ARG A 234 0.78 -10.37 -8.16
C ARG A 234 1.95 -11.05 -8.87
N ALA A 235 2.95 -11.52 -8.14
CA ALA A 235 4.04 -12.32 -8.69
C ALA A 235 3.52 -13.62 -9.32
N TYR A 236 2.66 -14.35 -8.61
CA TYR A 236 2.02 -15.57 -9.13
C TYR A 236 1.18 -15.29 -10.39
N ASP A 237 0.36 -14.25 -10.35
CA ASP A 237 -0.47 -13.86 -11.49
C ASP A 237 0.36 -13.35 -12.67
N SER A 238 1.49 -12.68 -12.42
CA SER A 238 2.44 -12.24 -13.47
C SER A 238 3.02 -13.44 -14.22
N ILE A 239 3.39 -14.51 -13.51
CA ILE A 239 3.82 -15.75 -14.16
C ILE A 239 2.69 -16.37 -14.98
N ARG A 240 1.43 -16.32 -14.50
CA ARG A 240 0.29 -16.80 -15.31
C ARG A 240 0.15 -16.05 -16.62
N THR A 241 0.46 -14.75 -16.67
CA THR A 241 0.39 -13.96 -17.91
C THR A 241 1.35 -14.42 -19.00
N ILE A 242 2.45 -15.10 -18.64
CA ILE A 242 3.47 -15.58 -19.60
C ILE A 242 3.37 -17.07 -19.93
N THR A 243 2.48 -17.82 -19.26
CA THR A 243 2.43 -19.30 -19.38
C THR A 243 2.14 -19.81 -20.80
N GLN A 244 1.44 -19.03 -21.63
CA GLN A 244 1.11 -19.40 -23.01
C GLN A 244 2.18 -18.95 -24.02
N GLY A 245 3.13 -18.11 -23.60
CA GLY A 245 4.08 -17.41 -24.47
C GLY A 245 5.50 -17.97 -24.53
N THR A 246 5.76 -19.17 -24.00
CA THR A 246 7.12 -19.71 -23.85
C THR A 246 7.88 -19.99 -25.16
N ASN A 247 7.20 -19.97 -26.31
CA ASN A 247 7.80 -20.11 -27.66
C ASN A 247 7.58 -18.88 -28.54
N MET A 248 7.20 -17.73 -27.97
CA MET A 248 6.89 -16.52 -28.72
C MET A 248 8.12 -15.63 -28.93
N THR A 249 8.09 -14.79 -29.97
CA THR A 249 9.02 -13.66 -30.05
C THR A 249 8.72 -12.65 -28.93
N THR A 250 9.70 -11.82 -28.53
CA THR A 250 9.50 -10.86 -27.43
C THR A 250 8.35 -9.88 -27.67
N LYS A 251 8.10 -9.49 -28.93
CA LYS A 251 6.98 -8.64 -29.32
C LYS A 251 5.64 -9.37 -29.16
N MET A 252 5.55 -10.61 -29.64
CA MET A 252 4.35 -11.43 -29.48
C MET A 252 4.06 -11.70 -28.01
N LEU A 253 5.09 -11.96 -27.21
CA LEU A 253 4.97 -12.13 -25.76
C LEU A 253 4.42 -10.87 -25.08
N LEU A 254 4.92 -9.68 -25.46
CA LEU A 254 4.40 -8.41 -24.95
C LEU A 254 2.90 -8.23 -25.28
N GLU A 255 2.51 -8.51 -26.51
CA GLU A 255 1.11 -8.42 -26.96
C GLU A 255 0.22 -9.42 -26.21
N ASP A 256 0.70 -10.65 -26.00
CA ASP A 256 0.01 -11.69 -25.23
C ASP A 256 -0.21 -11.25 -23.77
N ILE A 257 0.85 -10.77 -23.09
CA ILE A 257 0.77 -10.22 -21.73
C ILE A 257 -0.27 -9.09 -21.67
N LEU A 258 -0.19 -8.10 -22.56
CA LEU A 258 -1.10 -6.95 -22.57
C LEU A 258 -2.56 -7.34 -22.88
N SER A 259 -2.78 -8.43 -23.60
CA SER A 259 -4.10 -8.98 -23.92
C SER A 259 -4.71 -9.82 -22.79
N SER A 260 -3.94 -10.13 -21.74
CA SER A 260 -4.39 -10.93 -20.60
C SER A 260 -5.69 -10.41 -19.99
N ASN A 261 -6.63 -11.32 -19.75
CA ASN A 261 -7.93 -11.01 -19.15
C ASN A 261 -8.47 -12.22 -18.38
N PHE A 262 -8.07 -12.37 -17.12
CA PHE A 262 -8.48 -13.51 -16.28
C PHE A 262 -8.67 -13.10 -14.83
N ASP A 263 -9.34 -13.95 -14.05
CA ASP A 263 -9.44 -13.77 -12.60
C ASP A 263 -8.21 -14.42 -11.94
N GLY A 264 -7.34 -13.57 -11.41
CA GLY A 264 -6.13 -13.89 -10.69
C GLY A 264 -6.36 -14.08 -9.19
N LEU A 265 -5.29 -14.43 -8.47
CA LEU A 265 -5.30 -14.45 -7.01
C LEU A 265 -5.35 -13.04 -6.42
N SER A 266 -4.71 -12.07 -7.10
CA SER A 266 -4.69 -10.65 -6.74
C SER A 266 -5.93 -9.88 -7.19
N GLY A 267 -6.92 -10.55 -7.79
CA GLY A 267 -8.12 -9.95 -8.38
C GLY A 267 -8.15 -10.07 -9.89
N LYS A 268 -8.92 -9.21 -10.56
CA LYS A 268 -9.03 -9.24 -12.02
C LYS A 268 -7.71 -8.77 -12.65
N VAL A 269 -7.08 -9.63 -13.45
CA VAL A 269 -5.86 -9.31 -14.19
C VAL A 269 -6.25 -8.94 -15.61
N ARG A 270 -6.17 -7.64 -15.89
CA ARG A 270 -6.35 -7.07 -17.22
C ARG A 270 -5.49 -5.83 -17.35
N PHE A 271 -4.82 -5.67 -18.47
CA PHE A 271 -4.03 -4.47 -18.72
C PHE A 271 -4.78 -3.53 -19.64
N GLN A 272 -4.66 -2.23 -19.34
CA GLN A 272 -5.01 -1.18 -20.27
C GLN A 272 -3.90 -0.17 -20.20
N GLU A 273 -3.36 0.19 -21.36
CA GLU A 273 -2.29 1.17 -21.44
C GLU A 273 -1.07 0.82 -20.57
N GLY A 274 -0.74 -0.48 -20.49
CA GLY A 274 0.42 -0.98 -19.73
C GLY A 274 0.24 -1.00 -18.21
N LYS A 275 -0.94 -0.70 -17.66
CA LYS A 275 -1.23 -0.77 -16.20
C LYS A 275 -2.37 -1.73 -15.89
N LEU A 276 -2.39 -2.26 -14.66
CA LEU A 276 -3.41 -3.18 -14.18
C LEU A 276 -4.77 -2.48 -14.00
N LEU A 277 -5.85 -3.12 -14.45
CA LEU A 277 -7.23 -2.66 -14.23
C LEU A 277 -8.16 -3.82 -13.85
N PRO A 278 -9.22 -3.56 -13.06
CA PRO A 278 -9.59 -2.27 -12.49
C PRO A 278 -8.67 -1.85 -11.34
N ALA A 279 -8.79 -0.60 -10.90
CA ALA A 279 -8.15 -0.16 -9.66
C ALA A 279 -8.64 -1.02 -8.47
N PRO A 280 -7.77 -1.30 -7.49
CA PRO A 280 -8.06 -2.22 -6.41
C PRO A 280 -9.18 -1.70 -5.49
N VAL A 281 -9.86 -2.65 -4.86
CA VAL A 281 -10.65 -2.38 -3.66
C VAL A 281 -9.68 -2.44 -2.49
N PHE A 282 -9.72 -1.47 -1.58
CA PHE A 282 -8.95 -1.52 -0.35
C PHE A 282 -9.80 -2.01 0.81
N ARG A 283 -9.16 -2.64 1.79
CA ARG A 283 -9.69 -2.83 3.14
C ARG A 283 -8.92 -1.89 4.07
N ILE A 284 -9.62 -1.35 5.05
CA ILE A 284 -9.01 -0.58 6.13
C ILE A 284 -8.81 -1.52 7.31
N GLU A 285 -7.57 -1.65 7.74
CA GLU A 285 -7.20 -2.45 8.90
C GLU A 285 -6.78 -1.54 10.05
N ASN A 286 -7.02 -1.98 11.29
CA ASN A 286 -6.60 -1.29 12.49
C ASN A 286 -5.77 -2.23 13.36
N VAL A 287 -4.59 -1.79 13.77
CA VAL A 287 -3.64 -2.56 14.57
C VAL A 287 -4.15 -2.62 16.01
N ILE A 288 -4.33 -3.83 16.56
CA ILE A 288 -4.91 -4.03 17.91
C ILE A 288 -3.83 -4.33 18.97
N GLY A 289 -2.55 -4.46 18.58
CA GLY A 289 -1.50 -4.84 19.51
C GLY A 289 -1.62 -6.31 19.96
N ASN A 290 -0.97 -6.65 21.09
CA ASN A 290 -0.88 -8.02 21.62
C ASN A 290 -1.76 -8.21 22.87
N ASP A 291 -2.94 -7.60 22.89
CA ASP A 291 -3.74 -7.59 24.11
C ASP A 291 -4.25 -8.98 24.49
N LYS A 292 -4.14 -9.32 25.78
CA LYS A 292 -4.17 -10.72 26.27
C LYS A 292 -5.54 -11.41 26.13
N GLU A 293 -6.63 -10.67 25.95
CA GLU A 293 -7.96 -11.23 25.71
C GLU A 293 -8.20 -11.61 24.23
N VAL A 294 -7.49 -10.98 23.29
CA VAL A 294 -7.52 -11.31 21.85
C VAL A 294 -6.59 -12.48 21.51
N ALA A 295 -5.79 -12.93 22.48
CA ALA A 295 -4.87 -14.06 22.36
C ALA A 295 -5.55 -15.39 21.98
N GLN A 296 -6.87 -15.52 22.18
CA GLN A 296 -7.63 -16.68 21.70
C GLN A 296 -7.79 -16.72 20.16
N GLN A 297 -7.54 -15.61 19.45
CA GLN A 297 -7.69 -15.52 17.99
C GLN A 297 -6.41 -15.08 17.24
N GLN A 298 -5.31 -14.72 17.92
CA GLN A 298 -4.03 -14.29 17.31
C GLN A 298 -4.20 -13.19 16.23
N ARG A 299 -5.22 -12.33 16.34
CA ARG A 299 -5.47 -11.28 15.34
C ARG A 299 -4.71 -10.01 15.70
N ARG A 300 -3.62 -9.75 14.97
CA ARG A 300 -2.86 -8.49 15.05
C ARG A 300 -3.62 -7.27 14.49
N TYR A 301 -4.66 -7.53 13.70
CA TYR A 301 -5.44 -6.49 13.01
C TYR A 301 -6.94 -6.77 13.05
N LYS A 302 -7.71 -5.69 13.01
CA LYS A 302 -9.15 -5.68 12.82
C LYS A 302 -9.49 -5.06 11.46
N GLU A 303 -10.31 -5.72 10.66
CA GLU A 303 -10.92 -5.07 9.50
C GLU A 303 -12.00 -4.09 9.96
N LEU A 304 -11.97 -2.87 9.43
CA LEU A 304 -12.91 -1.80 9.77
C LEU A 304 -13.91 -1.52 8.66
N ASP A 305 -13.45 -1.48 7.41
CA ASP A 305 -14.25 -1.07 6.26
C ASP A 305 -13.60 -1.49 4.94
N PHE A 306 -14.33 -1.36 3.83
CA PHE A 306 -13.80 -1.44 2.48
C PHE A 306 -13.85 -0.08 1.81
N TRP A 307 -12.94 0.20 0.89
CA TRP A 307 -12.94 1.42 0.10
C TRP A 307 -12.81 1.09 -1.38
N MET A 308 -13.65 1.72 -2.20
CA MET A 308 -13.62 1.57 -3.66
C MET A 308 -13.42 2.91 -4.34
N PRO A 309 -12.59 2.99 -5.41
CA PRO A 309 -12.34 4.25 -6.12
C PRO A 309 -13.59 4.98 -6.60
N GLN A 310 -14.65 4.24 -6.96
CA GLN A 310 -15.91 4.79 -7.48
C GLN A 310 -16.92 5.13 -6.37
N TYR A 311 -16.79 4.58 -5.17
CA TYR A 311 -17.86 4.61 -4.17
C TYR A 311 -17.42 5.08 -2.77
N GLY A 312 -16.13 5.27 -2.53
CA GLY A 312 -15.62 5.57 -1.20
C GLY A 312 -15.77 4.37 -0.25
N PHE A 313 -16.06 4.63 1.04
CA PHE A 313 -16.20 3.60 2.07
C PHE A 313 -17.50 2.81 1.97
N LEU A 314 -17.41 1.50 2.17
CA LEU A 314 -18.49 0.53 2.04
C LEU A 314 -18.40 -0.52 3.15
N ASN A 315 -19.38 -0.52 4.05
CA ASN A 315 -19.42 -1.42 5.20
C ASN A 315 -19.36 -2.92 4.86
N ARG A 316 -19.66 -3.28 3.60
CA ARG A 316 -19.59 -4.63 3.03
C ARG A 316 -19.33 -4.53 1.53
N LEU A 317 -18.66 -5.54 0.97
CA LEU A 317 -18.58 -5.73 -0.48
C LEU A 317 -19.96 -6.16 -0.99
N ILE A 318 -20.71 -5.19 -1.52
CA ILE A 318 -22.06 -5.41 -2.03
C ILE A 318 -22.01 -6.16 -3.37
N ARG A 319 -22.90 -7.14 -3.56
CA ARG A 319 -23.07 -7.82 -4.86
C ARG A 319 -23.75 -6.85 -5.84
N LYS A 320 -23.35 -6.90 -7.12
CA LYS A 320 -23.75 -6.02 -8.25
C LYS A 320 -25.24 -5.64 -8.40
N ASN A 321 -26.17 -6.20 -7.62
CA ASN A 321 -27.61 -5.98 -7.73
C ASN A 321 -28.24 -5.14 -6.61
N ASP A 322 -27.49 -4.71 -5.59
CA ASP A 322 -28.07 -3.89 -4.51
C ASP A 322 -27.71 -2.39 -4.67
N GLN A 323 -28.74 -1.59 -4.92
CA GLN A 323 -28.83 -0.13 -4.80
C GLN A 323 -28.10 0.78 -5.82
N LYS A 324 -28.75 1.92 -6.14
CA LYS A 324 -28.13 3.11 -6.74
C LYS A 324 -27.08 3.66 -5.76
N MET A 325 -25.83 3.25 -5.91
CA MET A 325 -24.71 3.86 -5.19
C MET A 325 -24.45 5.27 -5.73
N LYS A 326 -24.11 6.20 -4.83
CA LYS A 326 -23.64 7.53 -5.22
C LYS A 326 -22.19 7.42 -5.69
N ASP A 327 -21.86 8.13 -6.77
CA ASP A 327 -20.50 8.16 -7.31
C ASP A 327 -19.57 8.94 -6.36
N ARG A 328 -18.26 8.65 -6.42
CA ARG A 328 -17.28 9.31 -5.57
C ARG A 328 -17.30 10.83 -5.73
N SER A 329 -17.52 11.26 -6.97
CA SER A 329 -17.61 12.67 -7.36
C SER A 329 -18.76 13.43 -6.69
N ASP A 330 -19.82 12.73 -6.25
CA ASP A 330 -20.96 13.32 -5.55
C ASP A 330 -20.72 13.48 -4.02
N PHE A 331 -19.61 12.97 -3.48
CA PHE A 331 -19.33 13.03 -2.05
C PHE A 331 -18.71 14.37 -1.63
N VAL A 332 -19.46 15.11 -0.80
CA VAL A 332 -18.93 16.24 -0.05
C VAL A 332 -18.50 15.76 1.33
N CYS A 333 -17.31 16.18 1.77
CA CYS A 333 -16.67 15.74 3.01
C CYS A 333 -17.56 15.80 4.28
N LYS A 334 -18.54 16.72 4.29
CA LYS A 334 -19.53 16.89 5.36
C LYS A 334 -20.53 15.72 5.51
N THR A 335 -20.53 14.76 4.60
CA THR A 335 -21.55 13.69 4.51
C THR A 335 -21.03 12.31 4.90
N LEU A 336 -19.72 12.16 5.14
CA LEU A 336 -19.15 10.90 5.58
C LEU A 336 -19.50 10.66 7.06
N LYS A 337 -20.27 9.60 7.31
CA LYS A 337 -20.18 8.94 8.61
C LYS A 337 -18.80 8.26 8.64
N GLY A 338 -18.12 8.30 9.79
CA GLY A 338 -16.84 7.61 9.98
C GLY A 338 -16.91 6.12 9.62
N LEU A 339 -15.77 5.43 9.70
CA LEU A 339 -15.69 4.01 9.35
C LEU A 339 -16.76 3.19 10.06
N SER A 340 -17.26 2.18 9.36
CA SER A 340 -18.35 1.32 9.84
C SER A 340 -17.93 0.47 11.04
N GLY A 341 -16.67 0.03 11.05
CA GLY A 341 -16.05 -0.68 12.16
C GLY A 341 -15.58 0.26 13.27
N SER A 342 -15.75 -0.19 14.53
CA SER A 342 -15.19 0.53 15.69
C SER A 342 -13.67 0.48 15.68
N VAL A 343 -13.04 1.65 15.67
CA VAL A 343 -11.59 1.84 15.67
C VAL A 343 -11.04 1.73 17.10
N VAL A 344 -9.97 0.97 17.27
CA VAL A 344 -9.09 1.04 18.44
C VAL A 344 -8.12 2.18 18.18
N TRP A 345 -8.21 3.23 18.98
CA TRP A 345 -7.31 4.38 18.90
C TRP A 345 -6.06 4.16 19.75
N PRO A 346 -4.91 4.75 19.39
CA PRO A 346 -3.70 4.61 20.17
C PRO A 346 -3.89 4.99 21.64
N GLY A 347 -3.34 4.21 22.56
CA GLY A 347 -3.35 4.48 23.99
C GLY A 347 -4.69 4.27 24.72
N ASN A 348 -5.67 3.62 24.10
CA ASN A 348 -6.97 3.29 24.72
C ASN A 348 -6.96 2.03 25.59
#